data_AF-A0A5N5WVX7-F1
#
_entry.id   AF-A0A5N5WVX7-F1
#
_cell.length_a   1.000
_cell.length_b   1.000
_cell.length_c   1.000
_cell.angle_alpha   90.00
_cell.angle_beta   90.00
_cell.angle_gamma   90.00
#
_symmetry.space_group_name_H-M   'P 1'
#
loop_
_entity.id
_entity.type
_entity.pdbx_description
1 polymer ?
#
loop_
_entity_poly.entity_id
_entity_poly.type
_entity_poly.pdbx_seq_one_letter_code
_entity_poly.pdbx_strand_id
1 'polypeptide(L)'
;MTFDRVRYPTPFQPLPCQPSMPFKVLWRFLRTVLRNPRLAALVRAWSIGNWGFYPHPTFGKPEKLDLPQVDRDLIHKAIMNAGISTLEPTIIDDLHKRDRRPLMALLLACLPNLTTVHAHAPPPDSVLGAVLENVLNVQRSGNSQPSPLASLRELYIFGEVPIPSGSSRPDEAPGADGAFRLNYFWPVLYLKGLKTLSLCGTETTATQLKGNYGPSNLEQLYLVSSKESRGAFTDIQNLLAVTKYLTRFSFVLEDRDFGPVLSNREIWDALQGNRDSLEYFDIFWQVFMLKRGLLSQFQAVDPVATGSMQEKSTDN
;
A
#
# COMPACT_ATOMS: atom_id res chain seq x y z
N MET A 1 9.13 -1.87 42.85
CA MET A 1 8.61 -1.61 41.50
C MET A 1 8.84 -2.86 40.67
N THR A 2 7.80 -3.69 40.57
CA THR A 2 7.77 -4.90 39.75
C THR A 2 7.60 -4.49 38.30
N PHE A 3 8.57 -4.84 37.45
CA PHE A 3 8.42 -4.72 36.01
C PHE A 3 7.46 -5.82 35.55
N ASP A 4 6.18 -5.46 35.43
CA ASP A 4 5.24 -6.28 34.68
C ASP A 4 5.77 -6.41 33.25
N ARG A 5 5.84 -7.66 32.77
CA ARG A 5 6.12 -7.96 31.36
C ARG A 5 5.05 -7.28 30.51
N VAL A 6 5.37 -6.10 30.00
CA VAL A 6 4.62 -5.44 28.95
C VAL A 6 4.54 -6.44 27.80
N ARG A 7 3.34 -6.98 27.57
CA ARG A 7 3.05 -7.71 26.33
C ARG A 7 3.15 -6.68 25.22
N TYR A 8 4.30 -6.63 24.56
CA TYR A 8 4.45 -5.85 23.35
C TYR A 8 3.31 -6.24 22.39
N PRO A 9 2.54 -5.29 21.84
CA PRO A 9 1.69 -5.60 20.71
C PRO A 9 2.59 -6.27 19.67
N THR A 10 2.21 -7.48 19.26
CA THR A 10 2.98 -8.26 18.29
C THR A 10 3.32 -7.36 17.10
N PRO A 11 4.61 -7.28 16.70
CA PRO A 11 4.97 -6.53 15.49
C PRO A 11 4.06 -7.03 14.37
N PHE A 12 3.41 -6.08 13.71
CA PHE A 12 2.39 -6.31 12.69
C PHE A 12 2.90 -7.39 11.74
N GLN A 13 2.36 -8.61 11.83
CA GLN A 13 2.75 -9.65 10.90
C GLN A 13 2.30 -9.17 9.52
N PRO A 14 3.21 -9.09 8.53
CA PRO A 14 2.80 -8.74 7.18
C PRO A 14 1.66 -9.67 6.78
N LEU A 15 0.54 -9.09 6.37
CA LEU A 15 -0.61 -9.87 5.92
C LEU A 15 -0.10 -10.83 4.84
N PRO A 16 -0.48 -12.12 4.88
CA PRO A 16 -0.10 -13.05 3.83
C PRO A 16 -0.49 -12.46 2.48
N CYS A 17 0.42 -12.52 1.49
CA CYS A 17 0.20 -12.01 0.14
C CYS A 17 -1.17 -12.46 -0.35
N GLN A 18 -2.13 -11.52 -0.41
CA GLN A 18 -3.47 -11.86 -0.85
C GLN A 18 -3.45 -12.07 -2.36
N PRO A 19 -4.05 -13.17 -2.87
CA PRO A 19 -4.12 -13.39 -4.30
C PRO A 19 -4.81 -12.20 -4.97
N SER A 20 -4.22 -11.71 -6.07
CA SER A 20 -4.78 -10.58 -6.80
C SER A 20 -6.18 -10.94 -7.32
N MET A 21 -7.17 -10.08 -7.09
CA MET A 21 -8.54 -10.37 -7.53
C MET A 21 -8.61 -10.30 -9.07
N PRO A 22 -9.23 -11.30 -9.74
CA PRO A 22 -9.41 -11.26 -11.19
C PRO A 22 -10.27 -10.07 -11.61
N PHE A 23 -9.89 -9.40 -12.71
CA PHE A 23 -10.62 -8.24 -13.24
C PHE A 23 -12.13 -8.49 -13.39
N LYS A 24 -12.54 -9.65 -13.92
CA LYS A 24 -13.97 -9.98 -14.11
C LYS A 24 -14.74 -10.06 -12.79
N VAL A 25 -14.10 -10.49 -11.71
CA VAL A 25 -14.72 -10.56 -10.37
C VAL A 25 -14.92 -9.14 -9.83
N LEU A 26 -13.88 -8.32 -9.90
CA LEU A 26 -13.92 -6.91 -9.50
C LEU A 26 -14.97 -6.12 -10.30
N TRP A 27 -15.01 -6.32 -11.61
CA TRP A 27 -16.00 -5.73 -12.50
C TRP A 27 -17.44 -6.10 -12.11
N ARG A 28 -17.72 -7.39 -11.86
CA ARG A 28 -19.02 -7.85 -11.39
C ARG A 28 -19.38 -7.23 -10.04
N PHE A 29 -18.40 -7.10 -9.15
CA PHE A 29 -18.61 -6.46 -7.85
C PHE A 29 -18.97 -4.98 -8.00
N LEU A 30 -18.23 -4.20 -8.80
CA LEU A 30 -18.57 -2.81 -9.11
C LEU A 30 -19.98 -2.69 -9.67
N ARG A 31 -20.34 -3.50 -10.68
CA ARG A 31 -21.71 -3.48 -11.24
C ARG A 31 -22.77 -3.76 -10.19
N THR A 32 -22.49 -4.67 -9.25
CA THR A 32 -23.41 -5.01 -8.16
C THR A 32 -23.60 -3.84 -7.21
N VAL A 33 -22.50 -3.21 -6.79
CA VAL A 33 -22.49 -2.01 -5.94
C VAL A 33 -23.24 -0.85 -6.61
N LEU A 34 -22.97 -0.58 -7.88
CA LEU A 34 -23.61 0.51 -8.63
C LEU A 34 -25.11 0.29 -8.85
N ARG A 35 -25.54 -0.96 -9.04
CA ARG A 35 -26.97 -1.30 -9.24
C ARG A 35 -27.74 -1.40 -7.94
N ASN A 36 -27.08 -1.67 -6.81
CA ASN A 36 -27.72 -1.92 -5.54
C ASN A 36 -27.08 -1.10 -4.41
N PRO A 37 -27.52 0.15 -4.22
CA PRO A 37 -26.99 1.03 -3.17
C PRO A 37 -27.15 0.48 -1.75
N ARG A 38 -28.16 -0.37 -1.52
CA ARG A 38 -28.35 -1.02 -0.22
C ARG A 38 -27.22 -1.99 0.07
N LEU A 39 -26.79 -2.79 -0.91
CA LEU A 39 -25.63 -3.67 -0.77
C LEU A 39 -24.34 -2.87 -0.62
N ALA A 40 -24.17 -1.78 -1.37
CA ALA A 40 -23.03 -0.88 -1.23
C ALA A 40 -22.88 -0.35 0.21
N ALA A 41 -24.00 0.01 0.84
CA ALA A 41 -24.04 0.49 2.21
C ALA A 41 -23.75 -0.58 3.28
N LEU A 42 -23.79 -1.87 2.94
CA LEU A 42 -23.43 -2.95 3.86
C LEU A 42 -21.91 -3.16 3.96
N VAL A 43 -21.14 -2.69 2.98
CA VAL A 43 -19.68 -2.89 2.96
C VAL A 43 -19.04 -1.92 3.95
N ARG A 44 -18.43 -2.46 5.00
CA ARG A 44 -17.71 -1.69 6.04
C ARG A 44 -16.21 -1.85 5.96
N ALA A 45 -15.72 -3.02 5.58
CA ALA A 45 -14.30 -3.29 5.45
C ALA A 45 -14.01 -3.90 4.09
N TRP A 46 -12.86 -3.56 3.52
CA TRP A 46 -12.42 -4.13 2.26
C TRP A 46 -10.92 -4.46 2.31
N SER A 47 -10.59 -5.68 1.90
CA SER A 47 -9.22 -6.19 1.84
C SER A 47 -8.92 -6.69 0.43
N ILE A 48 -7.79 -6.23 -0.13
CA ILE A 48 -7.48 -6.36 -1.54
C ILE A 48 -5.97 -6.62 -1.69
N GLY A 49 -5.65 -7.64 -2.47
CA GLY A 49 -4.29 -7.87 -2.97
C GLY A 49 -3.87 -6.80 -3.98
N ASN A 50 -2.91 -7.16 -4.85
CA ASN A 50 -2.46 -6.30 -5.94
C ASN A 50 -3.63 -5.85 -6.83
N TRP A 51 -3.91 -4.55 -6.87
CA TRP A 51 -5.05 -3.96 -7.57
C TRP A 51 -4.68 -3.17 -8.83
N GLY A 52 -3.39 -3.12 -9.17
CA GLY A 52 -2.81 -2.35 -10.27
C GLY A 52 -3.01 -3.01 -11.62
N PHE A 53 -2.32 -2.51 -12.64
CA PHE A 53 -2.54 -2.94 -14.03
C PHE A 53 -2.18 -4.42 -14.22
N TYR A 54 -3.13 -5.18 -14.78
CA TYR A 54 -2.93 -6.55 -15.26
C TYR A 54 -3.61 -6.66 -16.63
N PRO A 55 -2.84 -6.76 -17.70
CA PRO A 55 -1.98 -7.92 -17.90
C PRO A 55 -0.51 -7.59 -17.76
N HIS A 56 0.20 -8.49 -17.08
CA HIS A 56 1.63 -8.61 -17.27
C HIS A 56 1.88 -8.83 -18.78
N PRO A 57 2.91 -8.21 -19.40
CA PRO A 57 3.25 -8.40 -20.82
C PRO A 57 3.40 -9.87 -21.28
N THR A 58 3.48 -10.81 -20.32
CA THR A 58 3.51 -12.27 -20.53
C THR A 58 2.15 -12.90 -20.86
N PHE A 59 1.01 -12.22 -20.65
CA PHE A 59 -0.33 -12.79 -20.90
C PHE A 59 -0.91 -12.45 -22.29
N GLY A 60 -0.10 -11.91 -23.20
CA GLY A 60 -0.53 -11.48 -24.53
C GLY A 60 -1.38 -10.20 -24.51
N LYS A 61 -1.76 -9.70 -25.69
CA LYS A 61 -2.68 -8.56 -25.79
C LYS A 61 -4.06 -9.02 -25.32
N PRO A 62 -4.59 -8.53 -24.18
CA PRO A 62 -5.92 -8.89 -23.75
C PRO A 62 -6.89 -8.45 -24.83
N GLU A 63 -7.81 -9.33 -25.22
CA GLU A 63 -8.95 -8.94 -26.04
C GLU A 63 -9.68 -7.79 -25.34
N LYS A 64 -9.91 -6.70 -26.08
CA LYS A 64 -10.60 -5.51 -25.57
C LYS A 64 -11.91 -5.95 -24.93
N LEU A 65 -12.13 -5.56 -23.67
CA LEU A 65 -13.40 -5.84 -23.04
C LEU A 65 -14.47 -5.02 -23.76
N ASP A 66 -15.48 -5.68 -24.32
CA ASP A 66 -16.67 -4.99 -24.78
C ASP A 66 -17.46 -4.47 -23.56
N LEU A 67 -17.77 -3.18 -23.57
CA LEU A 67 -18.54 -2.48 -22.54
C LEU A 67 -19.91 -2.12 -23.14
N PRO A 68 -20.95 -2.94 -22.90
CA PRO A 68 -22.30 -2.65 -23.38
C PRO A 68 -22.78 -1.28 -22.89
N GLN A 69 -23.68 -0.63 -23.65
CA GLN A 69 -24.16 0.72 -23.32
C GLN A 69 -24.68 0.84 -21.87
N VAL A 70 -25.42 -0.17 -21.39
CA VAL A 70 -25.93 -0.20 -20.01
C VAL A 70 -24.82 -0.13 -18.96
N ASP A 71 -23.64 -0.70 -19.24
CA ASP A 71 -22.51 -0.67 -18.33
C ASP A 71 -21.75 0.65 -18.46
N ARG A 72 -21.70 1.25 -19.66
CA ARG A 72 -21.16 2.60 -19.87
C ARG A 72 -21.95 3.64 -19.10
N ASP A 73 -23.28 3.57 -19.14
CA ASP A 73 -24.15 4.51 -18.41
C ASP A 73 -23.94 4.41 -16.89
N LEU A 74 -23.75 3.18 -16.38
CA LEU A 74 -23.43 2.95 -14.97
C LEU A 74 -22.07 3.54 -14.58
N ILE A 75 -21.05 3.32 -15.41
CA ILE A 75 -19.70 3.87 -15.19
C ILE A 75 -19.75 5.41 -15.25
N HIS A 76 -20.38 5.98 -16.27
CA HIS A 76 -20.54 7.43 -16.44
C HIS A 76 -21.13 8.06 -15.18
N LYS A 77 -22.23 7.51 -14.66
CA LYS A 77 -22.84 7.97 -13.42
C LYS A 77 -21.88 7.86 -12.22
N ALA A 78 -21.13 6.76 -12.11
CA ALA A 78 -20.15 6.57 -11.04
C ALA A 78 -19.02 7.61 -11.10
N ILE A 79 -18.50 7.89 -12.30
CA ILE A 79 -17.47 8.90 -12.57
C ILE A 79 -17.97 10.29 -12.18
N MET A 80 -19.18 10.64 -12.60
CA MET A 80 -19.83 11.92 -12.25
C MET A 80 -19.99 12.06 -10.73
N ASN A 81 -20.46 11.02 -10.04
CA ASN A 81 -20.60 11.01 -8.59
C ASN A 81 -19.27 11.10 -7.85
N ALA A 82 -18.22 10.50 -8.41
CA ALA A 82 -16.85 10.59 -7.88
C ALA A 82 -16.19 11.95 -8.18
N GLY A 83 -16.81 12.80 -9.01
CA GLY A 83 -16.33 14.14 -9.37
C GLY A 83 -15.08 14.14 -10.24
N ILE A 84 -14.89 13.09 -11.03
CA ILE A 84 -13.70 12.88 -11.90
C ILE A 84 -14.09 12.80 -13.38
N SER A 85 -15.12 13.54 -13.79
CA SER A 85 -15.67 13.52 -15.16
C SER A 85 -14.65 13.89 -16.25
N THR A 86 -13.66 14.72 -15.92
CA THR A 86 -12.57 15.07 -16.84
C THR A 86 -11.69 13.87 -17.22
N LEU A 87 -11.69 12.81 -16.41
CA LEU A 87 -10.93 11.58 -16.65
C LEU A 87 -11.74 10.50 -17.38
N GLU A 88 -13.01 10.75 -17.71
CA GLU A 88 -13.90 9.74 -18.29
C GLU A 88 -13.33 9.06 -19.54
N PRO A 89 -12.80 9.78 -20.56
CA PRO A 89 -12.25 9.13 -21.73
C PRO A 89 -11.10 8.16 -21.40
N THR A 90 -10.22 8.56 -20.49
CA THR A 90 -9.08 7.74 -20.03
C THR A 90 -9.56 6.53 -19.24
N ILE A 91 -10.50 6.71 -18.31
CA ILE A 91 -11.09 5.62 -17.52
C ILE A 91 -11.73 4.59 -18.44
N ILE A 92 -12.52 5.02 -19.42
CA ILE A 92 -13.17 4.10 -20.36
C ILE A 92 -12.13 3.33 -21.17
N ASP A 93 -11.09 3.98 -21.70
CA ASP A 93 -10.02 3.29 -22.44
C ASP A 93 -9.25 2.28 -21.57
N ASP A 94 -8.95 2.64 -20.32
CA ASP A 94 -8.27 1.79 -19.35
C ASP A 94 -9.12 0.55 -18.97
N LEU A 95 -10.44 0.73 -18.82
CA LEU A 95 -11.36 -0.39 -18.60
C LEU A 95 -11.41 -1.37 -19.79
N HIS A 96 -11.34 -0.87 -21.04
CA HIS A 96 -11.23 -1.75 -22.20
C HIS A 96 -9.95 -2.60 -22.17
N LYS A 97 -8.86 -2.06 -21.60
CA LYS A 97 -7.58 -2.75 -21.40
C LYS A 97 -7.54 -3.64 -20.16
N ARG A 98 -8.65 -3.72 -19.42
CA ARG A 98 -8.77 -4.43 -18.14
C ARG A 98 -7.86 -3.87 -17.04
N ASP A 99 -7.58 -2.57 -17.10
CA ASP A 99 -6.97 -1.87 -15.98
C ASP A 99 -7.93 -1.88 -14.79
N ARG A 100 -7.41 -2.28 -13.63
CA ARG A 100 -8.18 -2.36 -12.39
C ARG A 100 -8.19 -1.02 -11.65
N ARG A 101 -7.24 -0.12 -11.87
CA ARG A 101 -7.12 1.17 -11.16
C ARG A 101 -8.42 2.00 -11.22
N PRO A 102 -9.07 2.18 -12.39
CA PRO A 102 -10.33 2.90 -12.43
C PRO A 102 -11.46 2.19 -11.66
N LEU A 103 -11.50 0.85 -11.68
CA LEU A 103 -12.49 0.09 -10.91
C LEU A 103 -12.30 0.28 -9.41
N MET A 104 -11.05 0.30 -8.94
CA MET A 104 -10.72 0.51 -7.53
C MET A 104 -11.16 1.90 -7.07
N ALA A 105 -10.78 2.93 -7.82
CA ALA A 105 -11.12 4.30 -7.51
C ALA A 105 -12.64 4.50 -7.46
N LEU A 106 -13.38 3.98 -8.44
CA LEU A 106 -14.84 4.06 -8.47
C LEU A 106 -15.50 3.26 -7.34
N LEU A 107 -15.01 2.07 -7.03
CA LEU A 107 -15.53 1.28 -5.91
C LEU A 107 -15.34 2.02 -4.59
N LEU A 108 -14.13 2.52 -4.30
CA LEU A 108 -13.87 3.30 -3.09
C LEU A 108 -14.79 4.52 -2.97
N ALA A 109 -15.07 5.21 -4.08
CA ALA A 109 -15.98 6.34 -4.11
C ALA A 109 -17.46 5.95 -3.88
N CYS A 110 -17.85 4.72 -4.22
CA CYS A 110 -19.25 4.26 -4.19
C CYS A 110 -19.65 3.49 -2.93
N LEU A 111 -18.76 3.31 -1.96
CA LEU A 111 -19.02 2.58 -0.71
C LEU A 111 -19.18 3.55 0.47
N PRO A 112 -20.40 4.00 0.80
CA PRO A 112 -20.62 5.12 1.74
C PRO A 112 -20.28 4.79 3.20
N ASN A 113 -20.35 3.51 3.58
CA ASN A 113 -20.11 3.03 4.95
C ASN A 113 -18.77 2.34 5.13
N LEU A 114 -17.86 2.48 4.16
CA LEU A 114 -16.52 1.92 4.22
C LEU A 114 -15.71 2.60 5.33
N THR A 115 -15.32 1.83 6.34
CA THR A 115 -14.54 2.28 7.51
C THR A 115 -13.09 1.84 7.44
N THR A 116 -12.80 0.68 6.84
CA THR A 116 -11.46 0.08 6.84
C THR A 116 -11.07 -0.42 5.46
N VAL A 117 -9.87 -0.08 4.99
CA VAL A 117 -9.31 -0.56 3.73
C VAL A 117 -7.92 -1.14 3.93
N HIS A 118 -7.69 -2.35 3.43
CA HIS A 118 -6.38 -2.94 3.24
C HIS A 118 -6.15 -3.15 1.74
N ALA A 119 -5.11 -2.56 1.16
CA ALA A 119 -4.87 -2.65 -0.28
C ALA A 119 -3.39 -2.69 -0.62
N HIS A 120 -3.05 -3.45 -1.66
CA HIS A 120 -1.74 -3.33 -2.32
C HIS A 120 -1.88 -2.42 -3.55
N ALA A 121 -1.26 -1.24 -3.50
CA ALA A 121 -1.47 -0.16 -4.45
C ALA A 121 -0.26 0.10 -5.36
N PRO A 122 -0.46 0.40 -6.66
CA PRO A 122 0.60 0.59 -7.63
C PRO A 122 1.22 1.99 -7.49
N PRO A 123 2.49 2.16 -7.88
CA PRO A 123 3.21 3.41 -7.63
C PRO A 123 3.01 4.54 -8.65
N PRO A 124 2.08 4.40 -9.62
CA PRO A 124 1.14 5.52 -9.80
C PRO A 124 -0.32 5.10 -10.06
N ASP A 125 -1.24 5.74 -9.31
CA ASP A 125 -2.68 5.68 -9.54
C ASP A 125 -3.27 7.10 -9.61
N SER A 126 -3.25 7.68 -10.82
CA SER A 126 -3.75 9.03 -11.07
C SER A 126 -5.28 9.13 -10.92
N VAL A 127 -6.01 8.03 -11.17
CA VAL A 127 -7.47 8.02 -11.05
C VAL A 127 -7.87 8.09 -9.58
N LEU A 128 -7.26 7.27 -8.72
CA LEU A 128 -7.49 7.34 -7.29
C LEU A 128 -7.02 8.68 -6.70
N GLY A 129 -5.87 9.20 -7.13
CA GLY A 129 -5.40 10.53 -6.74
C GLY A 129 -6.45 11.62 -7.01
N ALA A 130 -7.01 11.64 -8.23
CA ALA A 130 -8.06 12.58 -8.60
C ALA A 130 -9.35 12.42 -7.77
N VAL A 131 -9.76 11.17 -7.46
CA VAL A 131 -10.89 10.92 -6.55
C VAL A 131 -10.62 11.54 -5.18
N LEU A 132 -9.46 11.27 -4.60
CA LEU A 132 -9.14 11.74 -3.27
C LEU A 132 -9.02 13.28 -3.21
N GLU A 133 -8.44 13.92 -4.22
CA GLU A 133 -8.43 15.38 -4.33
C GLU A 133 -9.85 15.96 -4.40
N ASN A 134 -10.73 15.35 -5.19
CA ASN A 134 -12.13 15.77 -5.24
C ASN A 134 -12.83 15.59 -3.87
N VAL A 135 -12.57 14.48 -3.16
CA VAL A 135 -13.08 14.28 -1.79
C VAL A 135 -12.66 15.42 -0.87
N LEU A 136 -11.40 15.86 -0.91
CA LEU A 136 -10.94 16.99 -0.10
C LEU A 136 -11.65 18.30 -0.48
N ASN A 137 -11.87 18.54 -1.77
CA ASN A 137 -12.59 19.73 -2.25
C ASN A 137 -14.04 19.76 -1.74
N VAL A 138 -14.74 18.63 -1.78
CA VAL A 138 -16.12 18.49 -1.24
C VAL A 138 -16.13 18.70 0.28
N GLN A 139 -15.17 18.16 1.01
CA GLN A 139 -15.07 18.34 2.46
C GLN A 139 -14.79 19.79 2.86
N ARG A 140 -14.18 20.59 1.97
CA ARG A 140 -13.91 22.02 2.19
C ARG A 140 -15.09 22.92 1.83
N SER A 141 -15.83 22.61 0.78
CA SER A 141 -16.95 23.44 0.34
C SER A 141 -18.10 23.50 1.36
N GLY A 142 -18.14 22.55 2.31
CA GLY A 142 -19.20 22.50 3.32
C GLY A 142 -20.56 22.14 2.74
N ASN A 143 -20.59 21.64 1.50
CA ASN A 143 -21.83 21.22 0.84
C ASN A 143 -22.52 20.11 1.64
N SER A 144 -23.86 20.10 1.62
CA SER A 144 -24.68 19.09 2.30
C SER A 144 -24.60 17.69 1.67
N GLN A 145 -23.90 17.54 0.55
CA GLN A 145 -23.75 16.25 -0.10
C GLN A 145 -22.80 15.34 0.69
N PRO A 146 -23.14 14.05 0.85
CA PRO A 146 -22.27 13.10 1.51
C PRO A 146 -20.98 12.95 0.70
N SER A 147 -19.86 13.33 1.30
CA SER A 147 -18.54 13.13 0.72
C SER A 147 -18.25 11.62 0.58
N PRO A 148 -17.72 11.16 -0.56
CA PRO A 148 -17.12 9.83 -0.62
C PRO A 148 -16.07 9.67 0.49
N LEU A 149 -15.90 8.44 0.98
CA LEU A 149 -14.96 8.10 2.05
C LEU A 149 -15.14 8.86 3.37
N ALA A 150 -16.29 9.52 3.61
CA ALA A 150 -16.56 10.23 4.86
C ALA A 150 -16.49 9.32 6.10
N SER A 151 -16.84 8.04 5.93
CA SER A 151 -16.81 7.03 7.00
C SER A 151 -15.46 6.35 7.18
N LEU A 152 -14.48 6.58 6.28
CA LEU A 152 -13.20 5.89 6.30
C LEU A 152 -12.41 6.30 7.55
N ARG A 153 -12.07 5.34 8.39
CA ARG A 153 -11.32 5.51 9.65
C ARG A 153 -9.91 4.94 9.57
N GLU A 154 -9.74 3.86 8.84
CA GLU A 154 -8.50 3.09 8.81
C GLU A 154 -8.10 2.78 7.36
N LEU A 155 -6.84 3.07 7.04
CA LEU A 155 -6.28 2.84 5.72
C LEU A 155 -4.91 2.18 5.84
N TYR A 156 -4.79 0.97 5.30
CA TYR A 156 -3.57 0.18 5.26
C TYR A 156 -3.17 -0.04 3.81
N ILE A 157 -2.14 0.69 3.36
CA ILE A 157 -1.61 0.61 2.01
C ILE A 157 -0.26 -0.09 2.03
N PHE A 158 -0.11 -1.03 1.12
CA PHE A 158 1.11 -1.76 0.86
C PHE A 158 1.53 -1.49 -0.59
N GLY A 159 2.83 -1.43 -0.87
CA GLY A 159 3.31 -1.51 -2.24
C GLY A 159 2.86 -2.83 -2.89
N GLU A 160 2.58 -2.81 -4.20
CA GLU A 160 2.28 -4.04 -4.92
C GLU A 160 3.43 -5.05 -4.84
N VAL A 161 3.08 -6.32 -4.66
CA VAL A 161 4.05 -7.40 -4.70
C VAL A 161 4.38 -7.70 -6.17
N PRO A 162 5.65 -7.63 -6.61
CA PRO A 162 6.02 -8.00 -7.97
C PRO A 162 5.56 -9.43 -8.28
N ILE A 163 4.92 -9.63 -9.44
CA ILE A 163 4.56 -10.97 -9.91
C ILE A 163 5.72 -11.45 -10.78
N PRO A 164 6.41 -12.55 -10.43
CA PRO A 164 7.54 -13.04 -11.22
C PRO A 164 7.10 -13.33 -12.66
N SER A 165 7.60 -12.57 -13.64
CA SER A 165 7.52 -12.98 -15.04
C SER A 165 8.54 -14.08 -15.29
N GLY A 166 8.10 -15.21 -15.85
CA GLY A 166 8.95 -16.36 -16.14
C GLY A 166 10.15 -16.11 -17.07
N SER A 167 10.39 -14.88 -17.55
CA SER A 167 11.51 -14.51 -18.41
C SER A 167 12.28 -13.26 -17.96
N SER A 168 11.87 -12.59 -16.87
CA SER A 168 12.55 -11.40 -16.36
C SER A 168 13.14 -11.73 -15.00
N ARG A 169 14.33 -11.22 -14.67
CA ARG A 169 14.72 -11.17 -13.26
C ARG A 169 13.63 -10.41 -12.50
N PRO A 170 13.17 -10.87 -11.33
CA PRO A 170 12.15 -10.16 -10.54
C PRO A 170 12.47 -8.67 -10.38
N ASP A 171 13.76 -8.35 -10.34
CA ASP A 171 14.34 -7.02 -10.12
C ASP A 171 14.25 -6.08 -11.36
N GLU A 172 13.84 -6.57 -12.53
CA GLU A 172 13.82 -5.80 -13.79
C GLU A 172 12.41 -5.46 -14.30
N ALA A 173 11.35 -5.92 -13.62
CA ALA A 173 9.99 -5.58 -14.01
C ALA A 173 9.68 -4.09 -13.70
N PRO A 174 8.89 -3.39 -14.53
CA PRO A 174 8.40 -2.05 -14.17
C PRO A 174 7.60 -2.10 -12.84
N GLY A 175 8.07 -1.39 -11.82
CA GLY A 175 7.52 -1.47 -10.45
C GLY A 175 8.07 -2.63 -9.60
N ALA A 176 9.15 -3.29 -10.05
CA ALA A 176 9.87 -4.31 -9.28
C ALA A 176 10.45 -3.79 -7.96
N ASP A 177 10.69 -2.48 -7.87
CA ASP A 177 11.11 -1.80 -6.64
C ASP A 177 10.04 -1.86 -5.54
N GLY A 178 8.78 -2.12 -5.91
CA GLY A 178 7.62 -2.18 -5.00
C GLY A 178 7.40 -0.86 -4.23
N ALA A 179 8.08 0.21 -4.64
CA ALA A 179 8.23 1.41 -3.84
C ALA A 179 6.99 2.30 -4.03
N PHE A 180 6.12 2.33 -3.03
CA PHE A 180 4.89 3.12 -3.04
C PHE A 180 5.20 4.62 -2.94
N ARG A 181 4.88 5.39 -3.98
CA ARG A 181 5.09 6.83 -4.00
C ARG A 181 3.89 7.58 -3.45
N LEU A 182 4.10 8.36 -2.39
CA LEU A 182 3.03 9.14 -1.75
C LEU A 182 2.47 10.28 -2.63
N ASN A 183 3.11 10.62 -3.76
CA ASN A 183 2.76 11.77 -4.59
C ASN A 183 1.34 11.76 -5.18
N TYR A 184 0.72 10.59 -5.36
CA TYR A 184 -0.69 10.49 -5.78
C TYR A 184 -1.64 10.23 -4.62
N PHE A 185 -1.11 9.80 -3.48
CA PHE A 185 -1.88 9.39 -2.31
C PHE A 185 -1.84 10.40 -1.17
N TRP A 186 -1.04 11.47 -1.26
CA TRP A 186 -0.98 12.50 -0.23
C TRP A 186 -2.35 13.03 0.24
N PRO A 187 -3.42 13.09 -0.60
CA PRO A 187 -4.71 13.57 -0.12
C PRO A 187 -5.28 12.73 1.04
N VAL A 188 -4.90 11.46 1.17
CA VAL A 188 -5.36 10.59 2.28
C VAL A 188 -4.97 11.16 3.64
N LEU A 189 -3.88 11.90 3.72
CA LEU A 189 -3.42 12.55 4.95
C LEU A 189 -4.43 13.57 5.48
N TYR A 190 -5.27 14.14 4.63
CA TYR A 190 -6.18 15.22 4.99
C TYR A 190 -7.65 14.78 5.05
N LEU A 191 -7.94 13.49 4.88
CA LEU A 191 -9.30 12.98 4.98
C LEU A 191 -9.82 13.15 6.40
N LYS A 192 -10.90 13.94 6.58
CA LYS A 192 -11.43 14.30 7.91
C LYS A 192 -11.77 13.09 8.79
N GLY A 193 -12.21 12.00 8.18
CA GLY A 193 -12.61 10.79 8.88
C GLY A 193 -11.45 9.89 9.32
N LEU A 194 -10.31 9.99 8.64
CA LEU A 194 -9.22 9.04 8.75
C LEU A 194 -8.43 9.23 10.04
N LYS A 195 -8.27 8.16 10.80
CA LYS A 195 -7.60 8.13 12.11
C LYS A 195 -6.33 7.28 12.09
N THR A 196 -6.34 6.19 11.34
CA THR A 196 -5.21 5.28 11.23
C THR A 196 -4.74 5.22 9.78
N LEU A 197 -3.45 5.48 9.58
CA LEU A 197 -2.78 5.33 8.30
C LEU A 197 -1.55 4.45 8.46
N SER A 198 -1.51 3.37 7.71
CA SER A 198 -0.35 2.48 7.60
C SER A 198 0.13 2.49 6.15
N LEU A 199 1.39 2.88 5.94
CA LEU A 199 2.02 2.93 4.63
C LEU A 199 3.25 2.03 4.61
N CYS A 200 3.18 0.93 3.85
CA CYS A 200 4.24 -0.06 3.77
C CYS A 200 4.96 0.00 2.42
N GLY A 201 6.29 0.07 2.44
CA GLY A 201 7.12 0.18 1.25
C GLY A 201 7.14 1.58 0.66
N THR A 202 6.98 2.62 1.48
CA THR A 202 6.81 3.99 0.99
C THR A 202 8.13 4.60 0.56
N GLU A 203 8.19 5.08 -0.67
CA GLU A 203 9.16 6.08 -1.10
C GLU A 203 8.58 7.45 -0.78
N THR A 204 9.13 8.09 0.24
CA THR A 204 8.66 9.38 0.73
C THR A 204 9.13 10.52 -0.18
N THR A 205 9.14 10.44 -1.50
CA THR A 205 9.54 11.60 -2.33
C THR A 205 8.44 12.68 -2.38
N ALA A 206 7.98 13.13 -1.21
CA ALA A 206 6.90 14.08 -0.99
C ALA A 206 7.42 15.52 -1.21
N THR A 207 7.86 15.79 -2.43
CA THR A 207 8.51 17.07 -2.81
C THR A 207 7.60 18.28 -2.72
N GLN A 208 6.30 18.11 -2.44
CA GLN A 208 5.43 19.13 -1.86
C GLN A 208 4.14 18.44 -1.40
N LEU A 209 3.88 18.37 -0.09
CA LEU A 209 2.52 18.21 0.42
C LEU A 209 1.78 19.51 0.06
N LYS A 210 1.22 19.54 -1.16
CA LYS A 210 0.59 20.72 -1.74
C LYS A 210 -0.78 20.91 -1.13
N GLY A 211 -0.91 21.86 -0.20
CA GLY A 211 -2.17 22.58 -0.05
C GLY A 211 -2.52 23.03 1.35
N ASN A 212 -3.35 24.06 1.39
CA ASN A 212 -3.92 24.63 2.62
C ASN A 212 -5.14 23.82 3.06
N TYR A 213 -4.94 22.53 3.37
CA TYR A 213 -6.00 21.62 3.85
C TYR A 213 -6.11 21.56 5.38
N GLY A 214 -5.27 22.33 6.11
CA GLY A 214 -5.20 22.29 7.56
C GLY A 214 -4.40 21.08 8.08
N PRO A 215 -4.36 20.85 9.40
CA PRO A 215 -3.72 19.67 9.96
C PRO A 215 -4.51 18.40 9.65
N SER A 216 -3.80 17.30 9.50
CA SER A 216 -4.36 15.95 9.46
C SER A 216 -5.04 15.58 10.77
N ASN A 217 -6.13 14.80 10.70
CA ASN A 217 -6.82 14.23 11.86
C ASN A 217 -6.28 12.86 12.31
N LEU A 218 -5.15 12.43 11.72
CA LEU A 218 -4.52 11.16 12.03
C LEU A 218 -4.07 11.10 13.49
N GLU A 219 -4.41 9.98 14.12
CA GLU A 219 -4.01 9.63 15.49
C GLU A 219 -2.93 8.54 15.46
N GLN A 220 -2.94 7.67 14.45
CA GLN A 220 -2.01 6.56 14.32
C GLN A 220 -1.36 6.59 12.94
N LEU A 221 -0.03 6.65 12.93
CA LEU A 221 0.77 6.60 11.72
C LEU A 221 1.81 5.49 11.81
N TYR A 222 1.70 4.52 10.91
CA TYR A 222 2.65 3.42 10.77
C TYR A 222 3.35 3.53 9.41
N LEU A 223 4.68 3.58 9.43
CA LEU A 223 5.50 3.69 8.22
C LEU A 223 6.45 2.51 8.13
N VAL A 224 6.57 1.93 6.94
CA VAL A 224 7.67 1.03 6.57
C VAL A 224 8.35 1.63 5.35
N SER A 225 9.62 2.00 5.49
CA SER A 225 10.42 2.46 4.36
C SER A 225 10.64 1.31 3.37
N SER A 226 10.64 1.59 2.06
CA SER A 226 11.18 0.63 1.09
C SER A 226 12.70 0.55 1.18
N LYS A 227 13.30 -0.63 0.98
CA LYS A 227 14.76 -0.83 0.81
C LYS A 227 15.39 0.16 -0.17
N GLU A 228 14.66 0.50 -1.22
CA GLU A 228 15.15 1.39 -2.28
C GLU A 228 14.92 2.87 -1.97
N SER A 229 14.06 3.18 -1.00
CA SER A 229 13.72 4.55 -0.60
C SER A 229 14.98 5.30 -0.17
N ARG A 230 15.35 6.32 -0.93
CA ARG A 230 16.43 7.27 -0.55
C ARG A 230 15.95 8.30 0.46
N GLY A 231 14.79 8.05 1.10
CA GLY A 231 13.96 8.99 1.85
C GLY A 231 14.78 10.10 2.51
N ALA A 232 14.63 11.32 1.99
CA ALA A 232 15.31 12.45 2.58
C ALA A 232 14.65 12.78 3.91
N PHE A 233 15.44 13.19 4.90
CA PHE A 233 14.91 13.64 6.19
C PHE A 233 13.79 14.68 6.04
N THR A 234 13.93 15.59 5.07
CA THR A 234 12.95 16.61 4.72
C THR A 234 11.57 16.03 4.41
N ASP A 235 11.51 14.85 3.82
CA ASP A 235 10.24 14.27 3.40
C ASP A 235 9.44 13.71 4.58
N ILE A 236 10.13 13.01 5.48
CA ILE A 236 9.55 12.53 6.74
C ILE A 236 9.16 13.72 7.61
N GLN A 237 10.01 14.75 7.66
CA GLN A 237 9.69 15.99 8.36
C GLN A 237 8.42 16.65 7.81
N ASN A 238 8.26 16.73 6.49
CA ASN A 238 7.05 17.27 5.86
C ASN A 238 5.80 16.45 6.21
N LEU A 239 5.89 15.12 6.14
CA LEU A 239 4.81 14.21 6.52
C LEU A 239 4.40 14.36 7.98
N LEU A 240 5.37 14.50 8.88
CA LEU A 240 5.13 14.66 10.31
C LEU A 240 4.62 16.07 10.66
N ALA A 241 5.05 17.10 9.92
CA ALA A 241 4.58 18.47 10.14
C ALA A 241 3.06 18.63 9.92
N VAL A 242 2.45 17.78 9.08
CA VAL A 242 1.00 17.82 8.82
C VAL A 242 0.18 16.95 9.78
N THR A 243 0.81 16.07 10.56
CA THR A 243 0.14 15.16 11.51
C THR A 243 0.34 15.67 12.93
N LYS A 244 -0.59 16.50 13.42
CA LYS A 244 -0.45 17.21 14.72
C LYS A 244 -1.15 16.56 15.91
N TYR A 245 -1.86 15.45 15.68
CA TYR A 245 -2.67 14.79 16.70
C TYR A 245 -2.26 13.33 16.88
N LEU A 246 -0.99 12.99 16.59
CA LEU A 246 -0.52 11.63 16.70
C LEU A 246 -0.46 11.21 18.17
N THR A 247 -1.15 10.11 18.47
CA THR A 247 -1.03 9.36 19.72
C THR A 247 -0.11 8.15 19.54
N ARG A 248 0.00 7.63 18.32
CA ARG A 248 0.87 6.49 17.99
C ARG A 248 1.66 6.74 16.73
N PHE A 249 2.97 6.58 16.85
CA PHE A 249 3.88 6.59 15.71
C PHE A 249 4.80 5.37 15.75
N SER A 250 4.89 4.70 14.61
CA SER A 250 5.83 3.60 14.44
C SER A 250 6.49 3.69 13.07
N PHE A 251 7.81 3.54 13.06
CA PHE A 251 8.57 3.59 11.83
C PHE A 251 9.53 2.41 11.75
N VAL A 252 9.34 1.57 10.74
CA VAL A 252 10.25 0.49 10.39
C VAL A 252 11.15 0.98 9.27
N LEU A 253 12.44 1.05 9.57
CA LEU A 253 13.51 1.35 8.64
C LEU A 253 14.09 0.02 8.15
N GLU A 254 13.93 -0.25 6.86
CA GLU A 254 14.59 -1.37 6.21
C GLU A 254 16.07 -1.01 6.01
N ASP A 255 16.95 -1.79 6.63
CA ASP A 255 18.38 -1.50 6.67
C ASP A 255 19.00 -1.59 5.27
N ARG A 256 19.90 -0.64 4.97
CA ARG A 256 20.73 -0.66 3.77
C ARG A 256 22.12 -1.14 4.17
N ASP A 257 22.80 -1.78 3.23
CA ASP A 257 24.21 -2.18 3.36
C ASP A 257 25.19 -1.00 3.66
N PHE A 258 24.72 0.26 3.67
CA PHE A 258 25.53 1.47 3.86
C PHE A 258 25.04 2.42 4.97
N GLY A 259 24.23 1.94 5.91
CA GLY A 259 23.88 2.65 7.15
C GLY A 259 22.74 3.68 7.02
N PRO A 260 22.29 4.26 8.14
CA PRO A 260 21.10 5.10 8.17
C PRO A 260 21.31 6.46 7.49
N VAL A 261 20.42 6.80 6.56
CA VAL A 261 20.27 8.18 6.06
C VAL A 261 19.57 9.07 7.10
N LEU A 262 18.82 8.47 8.04
CA LEU A 262 18.10 9.16 9.11
C LEU A 262 18.54 8.66 10.48
N SER A 263 18.83 9.57 11.40
CA SER A 263 19.06 9.27 12.81
C SER A 263 17.76 9.26 13.61
N ASN A 264 17.73 8.52 14.73
CA ASN A 264 16.63 8.58 15.70
C ASN A 264 16.37 10.01 16.20
N ARG A 265 17.43 10.82 16.30
CA ARG A 265 17.35 12.22 16.71
C ARG A 265 16.56 13.05 15.70
N GLU A 266 16.87 12.92 14.42
CA GLU A 266 16.15 13.62 13.36
C GLU A 266 14.66 13.27 13.36
N ILE A 267 14.31 11.99 13.49
CA ILE A 267 12.92 11.53 13.58
C ILE A 267 12.23 12.15 14.80
N TRP A 268 12.90 12.14 15.96
CA TRP A 268 12.38 12.77 17.19
C TRP A 268 12.21 14.29 17.06
N ASP A 269 13.16 14.96 16.41
CA ASP A 269 13.10 16.40 16.16
C ASP A 269 11.91 16.75 15.24
N ALA A 270 11.61 15.90 14.25
CA ALA A 270 10.43 16.05 13.40
C ALA A 270 9.10 15.80 14.15
N LEU A 271 9.12 15.00 15.23
CA LEU A 271 7.95 14.69 16.06
C LEU A 271 7.70 15.68 17.19
N GLN A 272 8.53 16.72 17.38
CA GLN A 272 8.35 17.66 18.49
C GLN A 272 6.96 18.29 18.57
N GLY A 273 6.30 18.50 17.42
CA GLY A 273 4.93 19.01 17.36
C GLY A 273 3.87 18.08 17.97
N ASN A 274 4.17 16.80 18.17
CA ASN A 274 3.30 15.78 18.77
C ASN A 274 3.78 15.34 20.16
N ARG A 275 4.80 15.98 20.72
CA ARG A 275 5.46 15.51 21.96
C ARG A 275 4.48 15.26 23.10
N ASP A 276 3.49 16.14 23.26
CA ASP A 276 2.53 16.07 24.37
C ASP A 276 1.35 15.12 24.09
N SER A 277 1.11 14.76 22.83
CA SER A 277 0.03 13.84 22.44
C SER A 277 0.49 12.40 22.25
N LEU A 278 1.78 12.17 22.05
CA LEU A 278 2.32 10.87 21.68
C LEU A 278 2.36 9.92 22.89
N GLU A 279 1.51 8.90 22.85
CA GLU A 279 1.44 7.83 23.86
C GLU A 279 2.37 6.65 23.51
N TYR A 280 2.60 6.43 22.22
CA TYR A 280 3.37 5.28 21.72
C TYR A 280 4.31 5.69 20.59
N PHE A 281 5.59 5.34 20.74
CA PHE A 281 6.66 5.70 19.82
C PHE A 281 7.65 4.56 19.66
N ASP A 282 7.67 3.96 18.47
CA ASP A 282 8.60 2.88 18.15
C ASP A 282 9.38 3.18 16.86
N ILE A 283 10.69 2.95 16.89
CA ILE A 283 11.55 2.90 15.70
C ILE A 283 12.20 1.52 15.63
N PHE A 284 11.97 0.81 14.54
CA PHE A 284 12.54 -0.50 14.30
C PHE A 284 13.55 -0.44 13.15
N TRP A 285 14.69 -1.07 13.37
CA TRP A 285 15.73 -1.27 12.35
C TRP A 285 15.65 -2.72 11.89
N GLN A 286 15.15 -2.93 10.68
CA GLN A 286 15.09 -4.27 10.12
C GLN A 286 16.42 -4.58 9.44
N VAL A 287 17.37 -5.09 10.24
CA VAL A 287 18.66 -5.58 9.75
C VAL A 287 18.39 -6.85 8.94
N PHE A 288 18.42 -6.75 7.62
CA PHE A 288 18.53 -7.92 6.76
C PHE A 288 19.94 -8.48 6.90
N MET A 289 20.16 -9.28 7.95
CA MET A 289 21.33 -10.14 8.01
C MET A 289 21.32 -11.02 6.76
N LEU A 290 22.20 -10.71 5.81
CA LEU A 290 22.46 -11.50 4.60
C LEU A 290 22.81 -12.93 5.02
N LYS A 291 21.79 -13.79 5.16
CA LYS A 291 21.90 -15.26 5.23
C LYS A 291 22.43 -15.87 3.91
N ARG A 292 23.04 -15.07 3.02
CA ARG A 292 23.62 -15.51 1.75
C ARG A 292 25.12 -15.83 1.80
N GLY A 293 25.83 -15.54 2.90
CA GLY A 293 27.27 -15.83 3.02
C GLY A 293 27.69 -16.86 4.07
N LEU A 294 26.88 -17.09 5.11
CA LEU A 294 27.28 -17.92 6.26
C LEU A 294 26.88 -19.40 6.16
N LEU A 295 26.00 -19.78 5.23
CA LEU A 295 25.66 -21.19 5.01
C LEU A 295 26.60 -21.90 4.00
N SER A 296 27.35 -21.16 3.18
CA SER A 296 28.33 -21.74 2.24
C SER A 296 29.70 -21.99 2.89
N GLN A 297 30.00 -21.43 4.06
CA GLN A 297 31.27 -21.66 4.76
C GLN A 297 31.24 -22.83 5.76
N PHE A 298 30.08 -23.43 6.03
CA PHE A 298 29.95 -24.57 6.95
C PHE A 298 29.70 -25.93 6.27
N GLN A 299 29.83 -26.01 4.94
CA GLN A 299 29.69 -27.27 4.18
C GLN A 299 30.95 -27.73 3.44
N ALA A 300 32.13 -27.22 3.81
CA ALA A 300 33.41 -27.76 3.35
C ALA A 300 34.25 -28.21 4.56
N VAL A 301 33.82 -29.30 5.20
CA VAL A 301 34.73 -30.17 5.96
C VAL A 301 34.73 -31.50 5.22
N ASP A 302 35.81 -31.75 4.49
CA ASP A 302 36.05 -33.02 3.82
C ASP A 302 35.96 -34.18 4.82
N PRO A 303 35.23 -35.27 4.51
CA PRO A 303 35.36 -36.48 5.28
C PRO A 303 36.70 -37.13 4.96
N VAL A 304 37.56 -37.12 5.98
CA VAL A 304 38.80 -37.89 6.11
C VAL A 304 38.61 -39.33 5.63
N ALA A 305 39.55 -39.77 4.80
CA ALA A 305 39.74 -41.15 4.38
C ALA A 305 39.77 -42.10 5.59
N THR A 306 38.90 -43.11 5.57
CA THR A 306 39.11 -44.34 6.34
C THR A 306 39.00 -45.53 5.40
N GLY A 307 40.09 -46.29 5.37
CA GLY A 307 40.29 -47.43 4.48
C GLY A 307 39.55 -48.69 4.91
N SER A 308 39.39 -49.55 3.89
CA SER A 308 39.47 -51.01 3.91
C SER A 308 38.80 -51.79 5.04
N MET A 309 37.85 -52.65 4.66
CA MET A 309 37.92 -54.06 5.05
C MET A 309 37.33 -54.95 3.95
N GLN A 310 38.16 -55.89 3.48
CA GLN A 310 37.79 -56.99 2.61
C GLN A 310 36.85 -57.94 3.35
N GLU A 311 35.79 -58.40 2.67
CA GLU A 311 35.15 -59.66 3.01
C GLU A 311 35.14 -60.58 1.79
N LYS A 312 35.79 -61.73 1.98
CA LYS A 312 35.78 -62.89 1.09
C LYS A 312 34.36 -63.45 1.02
N SER A 313 33.91 -63.79 -0.18
CA SER A 313 32.93 -64.85 -0.37
C SER A 313 33.42 -65.76 -1.49
N THR A 314 33.85 -66.95 -1.06
CA THR A 314 33.85 -68.18 -1.84
C THR A 314 32.40 -68.67 -1.95
N ASP A 315 31.94 -69.02 -3.15
CA ASP A 315 31.52 -70.39 -3.48
C ASP A 315 30.84 -70.45 -4.87
N ASN A 316 31.34 -71.43 -5.65
CA ASN A 316 30.92 -72.00 -6.95
C ASN A 316 31.02 -71.18 -8.24
#